data_AF-A0A958QQT7-F1
#
_entry.id   AF-A0A958QQT7-F1
#
_cell.length_a   1.000
_cell.length_b   1.000
_cell.length_c   1.000
_cell.angle_alpha   90.00
_cell.angle_beta   90.00
_cell.angle_gamma   90.00
#
_symmetry.space_group_name_H-M   'P 1'
#
loop_
_entity.id
_entity.type
_entity.pdbx_description
1 polymer ?
#
loop_
_entity_poly.entity_id
_entity_poly.type
_entity_poly.pdbx_seq_one_letter_code
_entity_poly.pdbx_strand_id
1 'polypeptide(L)'
;MANFTDLELLILEKESVTCADVDALTYEYVEGELSESIRGRLDTHICSCEYCQENLWAYRETISLARELRDELQPVPTRVKQNLRKALNERLGLSLPLGDS
;
A
#
# COMPACT_ATOMS: atom_id res chain seq x y z
N MET A 1 -3.60 15.08 -10.22
CA MET A 1 -3.10 13.96 -9.38
C MET A 1 -1.71 13.69 -9.89
N ALA A 2 -0.67 13.99 -9.12
CA ALA A 2 0.70 13.67 -9.53
C ALA A 2 0.79 12.13 -9.67
N ASN A 3 1.37 11.62 -10.75
CA ASN A 3 1.63 10.18 -10.84
C ASN A 3 2.68 9.81 -9.79
N PHE A 4 2.60 8.59 -9.26
CA PHE A 4 3.55 8.07 -8.28
C PHE A 4 5.00 8.14 -8.77
N THR A 5 5.21 7.92 -10.08
CA THR A 5 6.49 8.11 -10.75
C THR A 5 6.98 9.55 -10.71
N ASP A 6 6.08 10.54 -10.72
CA ASP A 6 6.45 11.96 -10.67
C ASP A 6 7.02 12.33 -9.29
N LEU A 7 6.51 11.73 -8.20
CA LEU A 7 7.04 11.96 -6.84
C LEU A 7 8.43 11.35 -6.66
N GLU A 8 8.67 10.15 -7.19
CA GLU A 8 10.01 9.55 -7.20
C GLU A 8 11.00 10.42 -8.00
N LEU A 9 10.62 10.90 -9.19
CA LEU A 9 11.47 11.78 -9.99
C LEU A 9 11.81 13.09 -9.27
N LEU A 10 10.82 13.71 -8.62
CA LEU A 10 11.04 14.94 -7.84
C LEU A 10 12.03 14.71 -6.69
N ILE A 11 11.96 13.58 -6.00
CA ILE A 11 12.88 13.29 -4.89
C ILE A 11 14.27 12.96 -5.42
N LEU A 12 14.40 12.28 -6.57
CA LEU A 12 15.69 12.04 -7.21
C LEU A 12 16.44 13.33 -7.55
N GLU A 13 15.72 14.39 -7.92
CA GLU A 13 16.31 15.69 -8.29
C GLU A 13 16.69 16.56 -7.08
N LYS A 14 16.19 16.26 -5.88
CA LYS A 14 16.49 17.03 -4.67
C LYS A 14 17.94 16.82 -4.20
N GLU A 15 18.54 17.85 -3.62
CA GLU A 15 19.84 17.76 -2.96
C GLU A 15 19.80 16.91 -1.68
N SER A 16 18.70 16.98 -0.93
CA SER A 16 18.51 16.23 0.32
C SER A 16 17.08 15.75 0.49
N VAL A 17 16.92 14.62 1.17
CA VAL A 17 15.62 14.06 1.57
C VAL A 17 15.21 14.66 2.90
N THR A 18 13.93 15.02 3.01
CA THR A 18 13.31 15.55 4.22
C THR A 18 12.34 14.54 4.84
N CYS A 19 11.92 14.77 6.10
CA CYS A 19 10.89 13.94 6.72
C CYS A 19 9.59 13.93 5.90
N ALA A 20 9.23 15.07 5.31
CA ALA A 20 8.03 15.19 4.47
C ALA A 20 8.11 14.32 3.20
N ASP A 21 9.31 14.10 2.66
CA ASP A 21 9.53 13.19 1.53
C ASP A 21 9.35 11.72 1.94
N VAL A 22 9.81 11.36 3.14
CA VAL A 22 9.59 10.03 3.73
C VAL A 22 8.09 9.81 3.97
N ASP A 23 7.40 10.77 4.60
CA ASP A 23 5.96 10.71 4.86
C ASP A 23 5.15 10.56 3.57
N ALA A 24 5.52 11.30 2.52
CA ALA A 24 4.88 11.24 1.21
C ALA A 24 5.03 9.88 0.51
N LEU A 25 6.09 9.12 0.80
CA LEU A 25 6.40 7.82 0.18
C LEU A 25 6.37 6.65 1.18
N THR A 26 5.76 6.82 2.35
CA THR A 26 5.84 5.80 3.42
C THR A 26 5.15 4.50 3.00
N TYR A 27 4.04 4.58 2.28
CA TYR A 27 3.30 3.42 1.82
C TYR A 27 4.14 2.57 0.84
N GLU A 28 4.63 3.18 -0.22
CA GLU A 28 5.44 2.55 -1.26
C GLU A 28 6.76 2.02 -0.70
N TYR A 29 7.35 2.76 0.26
CA TYR A 29 8.54 2.33 0.97
C TYR A 29 8.30 1.02 1.73
N VAL A 30 7.18 0.91 2.44
CA VAL A 30 6.83 -0.29 3.23
C VAL A 30 6.42 -1.46 2.34
N GLU A 31 5.64 -1.22 1.29
CA GLU A 31 5.21 -2.26 0.33
C GLU A 31 6.33 -2.70 -0.64
N GLY A 32 7.46 -1.98 -0.67
CA GLY A 32 8.61 -2.34 -1.50
C GLY A 32 8.44 -1.99 -2.97
N GLU A 33 7.64 -0.96 -3.25
CA GLU A 33 7.30 -0.53 -4.61
C GLU A 33 8.24 0.57 -5.13
N LEU A 34 9.06 1.15 -4.27
CA LEU A 34 10.02 2.19 -4.65
C LEU A 34 11.20 1.63 -5.45
N SER A 35 11.68 2.42 -6.41
CA SER A 35 12.97 2.17 -7.07
C SER A 35 14.12 2.09 -6.07
N GLU A 36 15.13 1.27 -6.36
CA GLU A 36 16.31 1.09 -5.48
C GLU A 36 17.01 2.43 -5.17
N SER A 37 17.08 3.33 -6.15
CA SER A 37 17.66 4.66 -5.99
C SER A 37 16.92 5.52 -4.98
N ILE A 38 15.59 5.54 -5.03
CA ILE A 38 14.79 6.32 -4.07
C ILE A 38 14.81 5.66 -2.70
N ARG A 39 14.67 4.33 -2.65
CA ARG A 39 14.76 3.57 -1.40
C ARG A 39 16.06 3.87 -0.66
N GLY A 40 17.22 3.80 -1.32
CA GLY A 40 18.51 4.10 -0.67
C GLY A 40 18.64 5.53 -0.16
N ARG A 41 18.01 6.50 -0.84
CA ARG A 41 17.96 7.89 -0.37
C ARG A 41 17.09 8.05 0.87
N LEU A 42 15.92 7.42 0.89
CA LEU A 42 15.05 7.42 2.08
C LEU A 42 15.71 6.67 3.24
N ASP A 43 16.33 5.51 2.99
CA ASP A 43 17.09 4.72 3.98
C ASP A 43 18.13 5.60 4.68
N THR A 44 18.89 6.38 3.90
CA THR A 44 19.90 7.30 4.43
C THR A 44 19.29 8.31 5.41
N HIS A 45 18.16 8.92 5.06
CA HIS A 45 17.46 9.85 5.94
C HIS A 45 16.93 9.14 7.19
N ILE A 46 16.19 8.04 7.02
CA ILE A 46 15.56 7.26 8.08
C ILE A 46 16.62 6.79 9.10
N CYS A 47 17.76 6.26 8.66
CA CYS A 47 18.83 5.83 9.57
C CYS A 47 19.40 6.97 10.44
N SER A 48 19.28 8.22 10.00
CA SER A 48 19.80 9.40 10.71
C SER A 48 18.75 10.19 11.48
N CYS A 49 17.45 9.90 11.29
CA CYS A 49 16.35 10.68 11.84
C CYS A 49 15.46 9.82 12.75
N GLU A 50 15.53 10.05 14.06
CA GLU A 50 14.75 9.35 15.09
C GLU A 50 13.23 9.44 14.82
N TYR A 51 12.74 10.64 14.47
CA TYR A 51 11.33 10.84 14.13
C TYR A 51 10.86 9.92 12.98
N CYS A 52 11.65 9.83 11.90
CA CYS A 52 11.28 8.96 10.77
C CYS A 52 11.38 7.47 11.12
N GLN A 53 12.27 7.08 12.03
CA GLN A 53 12.32 5.69 12.52
C GLN A 53 11.07 5.35 13.32
N GLU A 54 10.69 6.21 14.26
CA GLU A 54 9.47 6.04 15.06
C GLU A 54 8.22 6.04 14.20
N ASN A 55 8.11 6.97 13.25
CA ASN A 55 6.97 7.06 12.34
C ASN A 55 6.83 5.80 11.48
N LEU A 56 7.95 5.32 10.91
CA LEU A 56 7.97 4.10 10.10
C LEU A 56 7.61 2.86 10.93
N TRP A 57 8.09 2.78 12.18
CA TRP A 57 7.71 1.72 13.09
C TRP A 57 6.20 1.73 13.37
N ALA A 58 5.63 2.88 13.72
CA ALA A 58 4.20 3.02 13.99
C ALA A 58 3.34 2.69 12.77
N TYR A 59 3.79 3.07 11.57
CA TYR A 59 3.10 2.76 10.33
C TYR A 59 3.07 1.25 10.06
N ARG A 60 4.22 0.56 10.24
CA ARG A 60 4.30 -0.90 10.10
C ARG A 60 3.42 -1.63 11.11
N GLU A 61 3.37 -1.14 12.34
CA GLU A 61 2.51 -1.69 13.38
C GLU A 61 1.03 -1.56 13.00
N THR A 62 0.63 -0.40 12.48
CA THR A 62 -0.73 -0.16 11.98
C THR A 62 -1.10 -1.15 10.88
N ILE A 63 -0.19 -1.42 9.94
CA ILE A 63 -0.40 -2.42 8.88
C ILE A 63 -0.52 -3.83 9.47
N SER A 64 0.33 -4.20 10.44
CA SER A 64 0.26 -5.51 11.10
C SER A 64 -1.10 -5.72 11.76
N LEU A 65 -1.53 -4.77 12.59
CA LEU A 65 -2.83 -4.80 13.27
C LEU A 65 -3.99 -4.87 12.27
N ALA A 66 -3.93 -4.10 11.19
CA ALA A 66 -4.96 -4.15 10.15
C ALA A 66 -5.01 -5.51 9.42
N ARG A 67 -3.86 -6.18 9.25
CA ARG A 67 -3.78 -7.53 8.66
C ARG A 67 -4.30 -8.58 9.64
N GLU A 68 -3.92 -8.52 10.91
CA GLU A 68 -4.44 -9.41 11.96
C GLU A 68 -5.96 -9.33 12.06
N LEU A 69 -6.51 -8.11 12.14
CA LEU A 69 -7.94 -7.90 12.16
C LEU A 69 -8.62 -8.45 10.90
N ARG A 70 -8.01 -8.30 9.72
CA ARG A 70 -8.53 -8.87 8.48
C ARG A 70 -8.60 -10.39 8.55
N ASP A 71 -7.60 -11.04 9.11
CA ASP A 71 -7.53 -12.49 9.20
C ASP A 71 -8.52 -13.05 10.25
N GLU A 72 -8.87 -12.25 11.27
CA GLU A 72 -9.94 -12.55 12.23
C GLU A 72 -11.35 -12.31 11.66
N LEU A 73 -11.49 -11.44 10.66
CA LEU A 73 -12.78 -11.17 10.04
C LEU A 73 -13.29 -12.42 9.32
N GLN A 74 -14.56 -12.75 9.59
CA GLN A 74 -15.23 -13.84 8.92
C GLN A 74 -15.21 -13.64 7.40
N PRO A 75 -14.99 -14.71 6.61
CA PRO A 75 -14.95 -14.59 5.16
C PRO A 75 -16.27 -14.01 4.65
N VAL A 76 -16.18 -13.23 3.57
CA VAL A 76 -17.38 -12.66 2.92
C VAL A 76 -18.40 -13.79 2.68
N PRO A 77 -19.65 -13.66 3.16
CA PRO A 77 -20.64 -14.72 3.06
C PRO A 77 -20.84 -15.19 1.62
N THR A 78 -20.97 -16.50 1.42
CA THR A 78 -21.10 -17.13 0.09
C THR A 78 -22.22 -16.51 -0.74
N ARG A 79 -23.36 -16.21 -0.10
CA ARG A 79 -24.50 -15.56 -0.75
C ARG A 79 -24.16 -14.18 -1.32
N VAL A 80 -23.33 -13.40 -0.62
CA VAL A 80 -22.88 -12.08 -1.10
C VAL A 80 -21.97 -12.24 -2.31
N LYS A 81 -21.03 -13.19 -2.27
CA LYS A 81 -20.16 -13.53 -3.40
C LYS A 81 -20.97 -13.95 -4.63
N GLN A 82 -21.96 -14.82 -4.45
CA GLN A 82 -22.83 -15.31 -5.52
C GLN A 82 -23.66 -14.18 -6.15
N ASN A 83 -24.28 -13.33 -5.32
CA ASN A 83 -25.06 -12.19 -5.79
C ASN A 83 -24.20 -11.21 -6.61
N LEU A 84 -22.98 -10.93 -6.15
CA LEU A 84 -22.05 -10.05 -6.86
C LEU A 84 -21.65 -10.64 -8.22
N ARG A 85 -21.26 -11.92 -8.26
CA ARG A 85 -20.89 -12.59 -9.52
C ARG A 85 -22.05 -12.60 -10.52
N LYS A 86 -23.27 -12.88 -10.05
CA LYS A 86 -24.48 -12.82 -10.90
C LYS A 86 -24.66 -11.43 -11.49
N ALA A 87 -24.60 -10.38 -10.68
CA ALA A 87 -24.76 -9.01 -11.15
C ALA A 87 -23.66 -8.58 -12.14
N LEU A 88 -22.42 -9.02 -11.93
CA LEU A 88 -21.30 -8.74 -12.86
C LEU A 88 -21.49 -9.47 -14.20
N ASN A 89 -21.94 -10.73 -14.18
CA ASN A 89 -22.24 -11.48 -15.39
C ASN A 89 -23.34 -10.79 -16.21
N GLU A 90 -24.41 -10.34 -15.55
CA GLU A 90 -25.53 -9.65 -16.21
C GLU A 90 -25.14 -8.28 -16.78
N ARG A 91 -24.36 -7.48 -16.05
CA ARG A 91 -24.02 -6.11 -16.46
C ARG A 91 -22.88 -6.03 -17.47
N LEU A 92 -21.91 -6.94 -17.38
CA LEU A 92 -20.67 -6.88 -18.15
C LEU A 92 -20.53 -8.02 -19.17
N GLY A 93 -21.50 -8.94 -19.24
CA GLY A 93 -21.44 -10.10 -20.14
C GLY A 93 -20.33 -11.10 -19.76
N LEU A 94 -19.89 -11.10 -18.50
CA LEU A 94 -18.89 -12.03 -17.98
C LEU A 94 -19.50 -13.42 -17.73
N SER A 95 -18.65 -14.43 -17.64
CA SER A 95 -19.04 -15.80 -17.27
C SER A 95 -18.27 -16.27 -16.03
N LEU A 96 -18.47 -15.55 -14.93
CA LEU A 96 -17.89 -15.91 -13.64
C LEU A 96 -18.66 -17.10 -13.04
N PRO A 97 -17.97 -18.14 -12.53
CA PRO A 97 -18.61 -19.28 -11.88
C PRO A 97 -19.25 -18.86 -10.56
N LEU A 98 -20.54 -19.17 -10.37
CA LEU A 98 -21.25 -18.77 -9.14
C LEU A 98 -20.74 -19.52 -7.91
N GLY A 99 -20.29 -20.77 -8.08
CA GLY A 99 -19.56 -21.58 -7.11
C GLY A 99 -20.36 -22.01 -5.87
N ASP A 100 -20.37 -23.31 -5.59
CA ASP A 100 -20.77 -23.95 -4.33
C ASP A 100 -19.57 -24.76 -3.80
N SER A 101 -18.58 -24.09 -3.20
CA SER A 101 -17.51 -24.68 -2.37
C SER A 101 -16.84 -23.56 -1.59
#